data_AF-A0A851TNM4-F1
#
_entry.id   AF-A0A851TNM4-F1
#
_cell.length_a   1.000
_cell.length_b   1.000
_cell.length_c   1.000
_cell.angle_alpha   90.00
_cell.angle_beta   90.00
_cell.angle_gamma   90.00
#
_symmetry.space_group_name_H-M   'P 1'
#
loop_
_entity.id
_entity.type
_entity.pdbx_description
1 polymer ?
#
loop_
_entity_poly.entity_id
_entity_poly.type
_entity_poly.pdbx_seq_one_letter_code
_entity_poly.pdbx_strand_id
1 'polypeptide(L)'
;HLATSLPLPSERDHLRPRIDLIAFMIDIKSKYSLKNVEASLAYVDASFFLGKVCFLVTGVGRVNYCSVETNAVWKLRDIYCSPVLYCELELEGIRVATAQRLLRMLQICAGHIPGVSALSFGSLMRNSEDE
;
A
#
# COMPACT_ATOMS: atom_id res chain seq x y z
N HIS A 1 -6.04 24.13 13.13
CA HIS A 1 -5.26 24.33 11.91
C HIS A 1 -5.10 22.99 11.20
N LEU A 2 -5.63 22.88 9.98
CA LEU A 2 -5.34 21.75 9.08
C LEU A 2 -4.06 22.12 8.33
N ALA A 3 -3.02 21.29 8.38
CA ALA A 3 -1.80 21.55 7.62
C ALA A 3 -2.09 21.36 6.13
N THR A 4 -1.69 22.33 5.30
CA THR A 4 -1.85 22.29 3.83
C THR A 4 -0.59 21.86 3.10
N SER A 5 0.53 21.72 3.81
CA SER A 5 1.83 21.31 3.28
C SER A 5 2.70 20.67 4.36
N LEU A 6 3.71 19.90 3.92
CA LEU A 6 4.75 19.30 4.76
C LEU A 6 6.01 20.20 4.81
N PRO A 7 6.86 20.12 5.85
CA PRO A 7 6.70 19.27 7.03
C PRO A 7 5.62 19.79 7.99
N LEU A 8 4.99 18.87 8.72
CA LEU A 8 3.96 19.23 9.69
C LEU A 8 4.56 20.04 10.86
N PRO A 9 3.82 20.99 11.46
CA PRO A 9 4.27 21.72 12.63
C PRO A 9 4.57 20.78 13.82
N SER A 10 5.65 21.08 14.55
CA SER A 10 6.14 20.25 15.66
C SER A 10 5.36 20.41 16.96
N GLU A 11 4.53 21.45 17.10
CA GLU A 11 3.81 21.78 18.35
C GLU A 11 2.91 20.66 18.88
N ARG A 12 2.57 19.68 18.05
CA ARG A 12 1.73 18.52 18.42
C ARG A 12 2.30 17.18 17.99
N ASP A 13 3.62 17.07 17.82
CA ASP A 13 4.25 15.82 17.40
C ASP A 13 3.95 14.66 18.36
N HIS A 14 3.91 14.92 19.68
CA HIS A 14 3.57 13.92 20.70
C HIS A 14 2.10 13.45 20.68
N LEU A 15 1.20 14.20 20.04
CA LEU A 15 -0.20 13.81 19.84
C LEU A 15 -0.43 13.16 18.47
N ARG A 16 0.56 13.21 17.57
CA ARG A 16 0.42 12.66 16.24
C ARG A 16 0.41 11.13 16.33
N PRO A 17 -0.64 10.44 15.85
CA PRO A 17 -0.66 9.00 15.86
C PRO A 17 0.52 8.47 15.02
N ARG A 18 1.24 7.51 15.57
CA ARG A 18 2.25 6.77 14.83
C ARG A 18 1.56 5.95 13.75
N ILE A 19 2.05 6.05 12.52
CA ILE A 19 1.57 5.28 11.38
C ILE A 19 2.65 4.25 11.05
N ASP A 20 2.30 2.96 11.17
CA ASP A 20 3.23 1.87 10.89
C ASP A 20 3.10 1.32 9.45
N LEU A 21 1.93 1.44 8.84
CA LEU A 21 1.66 0.98 7.48
C LEU A 21 0.66 1.91 6.78
N ILE A 22 0.91 2.24 5.52
CA ILE A 22 -0.01 2.94 4.62
C ILE A 22 -0.43 1.97 3.53
N ALA A 23 -1.73 1.71 3.42
CA ALA A 23 -2.30 0.89 2.35
C ALA A 23 -3.09 1.77 1.38
N PHE A 24 -2.55 1.98 0.17
CA PHE A 24 -3.26 2.70 -0.89
C PHE A 24 -4.23 1.76 -1.61
N MET A 25 -5.52 1.98 -1.41
CA MET A 25 -6.55 1.22 -2.11
C MET A 25 -6.77 1.78 -3.52
N ILE A 26 -6.67 0.90 -4.52
CA ILE A 26 -6.86 1.23 -5.93
C ILE A 26 -8.05 0.42 -6.45
N ASP A 27 -9.16 1.08 -6.75
CA ASP A 27 -10.25 0.44 -7.47
C ASP A 27 -9.91 0.39 -8.97
N ILE A 28 -9.68 -0.81 -9.49
CA ILE A 28 -9.27 -1.03 -10.89
C ILE A 28 -10.37 -0.61 -11.90
N LYS A 29 -11.60 -0.43 -11.42
CA LYS A 29 -12.74 0.06 -12.22
C LYS A 29 -12.75 1.59 -12.32
N SER A 30 -11.92 2.29 -11.57
CA SER A 30 -11.93 3.76 -11.46
C SER A 30 -10.56 4.36 -11.81
N LYS A 31 -10.43 4.95 -13.00
CA LYS A 31 -9.24 5.76 -13.36
C LYS A 31 -9.01 6.91 -12.38
N TYR A 32 -10.07 7.44 -11.79
CA TYR A 32 -9.98 8.48 -10.77
C TYR A 32 -9.32 7.96 -9.49
N SER A 33 -9.64 6.74 -9.06
CA SER A 33 -8.99 6.10 -7.90
C SER A 33 -7.48 6.01 -8.11
N LEU A 34 -7.02 5.55 -9.28
CA LEU A 34 -5.59 5.49 -9.61
C LEU A 34 -4.95 6.89 -9.59
N LYS A 35 -5.52 7.87 -10.28
CA LYS A 35 -4.98 9.25 -10.32
C LYS A 35 -4.89 9.88 -8.93
N ASN A 36 -5.87 9.61 -8.07
CA ASN A 36 -5.86 10.12 -6.70
C ASN A 36 -4.73 9.48 -5.88
N VAL A 37 -4.46 8.18 -6.07
CA VAL A 37 -3.31 7.51 -5.45
C VAL A 37 -2.00 8.09 -5.98
N GLU A 38 -1.84 8.25 -7.30
CA GLU A 38 -0.67 8.88 -7.91
C GLU A 38 -0.38 10.28 -7.33
N ALA A 39 -1.41 11.11 -7.21
CA ALA A 39 -1.28 12.44 -6.61
C ALA A 39 -0.96 12.39 -5.10
N SER A 40 -1.51 11.41 -4.37
CA SER A 40 -1.29 11.27 -2.93
C SER A 40 0.13 10.83 -2.58
N LEU A 41 0.77 10.04 -3.45
CA LEU A 41 2.12 9.51 -3.22
C LEU A 41 3.19 10.60 -3.10
N ALA A 42 2.99 11.76 -3.74
CA ALA A 42 3.90 12.90 -3.64
C ALA A 42 4.00 13.50 -2.22
N TYR A 43 3.03 13.18 -1.35
CA TYR A 43 2.98 13.67 0.03
C TYR A 43 3.45 12.62 1.05
N VAL A 44 3.88 11.44 0.61
CA VAL A 44 4.41 10.40 1.50
C VAL A 44 5.92 10.56 1.63
N ASP A 45 6.42 10.59 2.86
CA ASP A 45 7.85 10.65 3.14
C ASP A 45 8.57 9.41 2.58
N ALA A 46 9.74 9.61 1.98
CA ALA A 46 10.49 8.56 1.29
C ALA A 46 10.80 7.34 2.19
N SER A 47 10.96 7.54 3.50
CA SER A 47 11.22 6.47 4.46
C SER A 47 10.08 5.45 4.58
N PHE A 48 8.84 5.84 4.25
CA PHE A 48 7.71 4.90 4.26
C PHE A 48 7.81 3.88 3.12
N PHE A 49 8.41 4.22 1.98
CA PHE A 49 8.59 3.27 0.87
C PHE A 49 9.62 2.19 1.16
N LEU A 50 10.32 2.25 2.30
CA LEU A 50 11.16 1.18 2.82
C LEU A 50 10.33 0.08 3.52
N GLY A 51 9.28 -0.39 2.83
CA GLY A 51 8.44 -1.51 3.24
C GLY A 51 7.20 -1.15 4.08
N LYS A 52 6.89 0.14 4.31
CA LYS A 52 5.70 0.59 5.06
C LYS A 52 4.59 1.15 4.18
N VAL A 53 4.70 1.03 2.87
CA VAL A 53 3.63 1.31 1.90
C VAL A 53 3.28 0.01 1.19
N CYS A 54 1.99 -0.21 0.95
CA CYS A 54 1.53 -1.24 0.02
C CYS A 54 0.34 -0.73 -0.81
N PHE A 55 0.17 -1.28 -2.00
CA PHE A 55 -0.97 -1.04 -2.87
C PHE A 55 -1.97 -2.19 -2.77
N LEU A 56 -3.22 -1.89 -2.46
CA LEU A 56 -4.31 -2.86 -2.40
C LEU A 56 -5.25 -2.62 -3.59
N VAL A 57 -5.15 -3.48 -4.60
CA VAL A 57 -5.96 -3.40 -5.81
C VAL A 57 -7.28 -4.14 -5.60
N THR A 58 -8.40 -3.46 -5.84
CA THR A 58 -9.74 -4.02 -5.69
C THR A 58 -10.48 -4.09 -7.03
N GLY A 59 -11.50 -4.94 -7.12
CA GLY A 59 -12.38 -5.04 -8.28
C GLY A 59 -11.89 -5.94 -9.41
N VAL A 60 -10.90 -6.80 -9.13
CA VAL A 60 -10.13 -7.60 -10.11
C VAL A 60 -10.92 -8.77 -10.71
N GLY A 61 -11.87 -9.38 -9.98
CA GLY A 61 -12.61 -10.56 -10.46
C GLY A 61 -13.62 -10.30 -11.57
N ARG A 62 -13.72 -9.06 -12.07
CA ARG A 62 -14.52 -8.71 -13.24
C ARG A 62 -13.64 -8.05 -14.31
N VAL A 63 -12.79 -8.87 -14.95
CA VAL A 63 -11.81 -8.45 -15.98
C VAL A 63 -12.46 -7.62 -17.11
N ASN A 64 -13.74 -7.87 -17.43
CA ASN A 64 -14.48 -7.16 -18.48
C ASN A 64 -14.82 -5.69 -18.18
N TYR A 65 -14.55 -5.20 -16.95
CA TYR A 65 -14.86 -3.83 -16.53
C TYR A 65 -13.63 -3.09 -15.99
N CYS A 66 -12.44 -3.54 -16.38
CA CYS A 66 -11.19 -2.93 -15.98
C CYS A 66 -10.99 -1.60 -16.70
N SER A 67 -11.04 -0.48 -15.96
CA SER A 67 -10.78 0.84 -16.52
C SER A 67 -9.32 1.26 -16.37
N VAL A 68 -8.56 0.55 -15.53
CA VAL A 68 -7.14 0.77 -15.27
C VAL A 68 -6.34 -0.36 -15.88
N GLU A 69 -5.32 -0.02 -16.67
CA GLU A 69 -4.39 -1.02 -17.20
C GLU A 69 -3.59 -1.64 -16.06
N THR A 70 -3.46 -2.97 -16.03
CA THR A 70 -2.66 -3.68 -15.03
C THR A 70 -1.22 -3.17 -14.98
N ASN A 71 -0.67 -2.79 -16.14
CA ASN A 71 0.66 -2.19 -16.28
C ASN A 71 0.83 -0.89 -15.48
N ALA A 72 -0.23 -0.10 -15.28
CA ALA A 72 -0.15 1.13 -14.49
C ALA A 72 0.11 0.82 -13.00
N VAL A 73 -0.51 -0.24 -12.48
CA VAL A 73 -0.27 -0.69 -11.09
C VAL A 73 1.12 -1.29 -10.94
N TRP A 74 1.60 -2.06 -11.93
CA TRP A 74 2.96 -2.59 -11.93
C TRP A 74 4.01 -1.48 -11.93
N LYS A 75 3.81 -0.42 -12.72
CA LYS A 75 4.68 0.76 -12.67
C LYS A 75 4.76 1.38 -11.28
N LEU A 76 3.64 1.45 -10.54
CA LEU A 76 3.67 1.95 -9.16
C LEU A 76 4.48 1.03 -8.23
N ARG A 77 4.34 -0.28 -8.36
CA ARG A 77 5.17 -1.25 -7.62
C ARG A 77 6.66 -0.97 -7.85
N ASP A 78 7.05 -0.81 -9.11
CA ASP A 78 8.46 -0.71 -9.51
C ASP A 78 9.07 0.63 -9.09
N ILE A 79 8.34 1.73 -9.28
CA ILE A 79 8.80 3.08 -8.92
C ILE A 79 8.96 3.21 -7.40
N TYR A 80 8.02 2.64 -6.62
CA TYR A 80 7.96 2.81 -5.17
C TYR A 80 8.46 1.61 -4.38
N CYS A 81 8.99 0.57 -5.05
CA CYS A 81 9.46 -0.69 -4.46
C CYS A 81 8.51 -1.26 -3.40
N SER A 82 7.19 -1.12 -3.61
CA SER A 82 6.16 -1.35 -2.60
C SER A 82 5.26 -2.52 -2.99
N PRO A 83 4.90 -3.41 -2.05
CA PRO A 83 4.04 -4.57 -2.32
C PRO A 83 2.71 -4.22 -2.96
N VAL A 84 2.26 -5.07 -3.90
CA VAL A 84 0.91 -5.04 -4.46
C VAL A 84 0.13 -6.27 -3.99
N LEU A 85 -1.06 -6.05 -3.44
CA LEU A 85 -2.02 -7.08 -3.06
C LEU A 85 -3.29 -6.92 -3.89
N TYR A 86 -3.85 -8.04 -4.35
CA TYR A 86 -5.14 -8.05 -5.04
C TYR A 86 -6.22 -8.57 -4.10
N CYS A 87 -7.35 -7.88 -4.04
CA CYS A 87 -8.47 -8.26 -3.19
C CYS A 87 -9.80 -8.07 -3.91
N GLU A 88 -10.58 -9.14 -4.00
CA GLU A 88 -11.97 -9.04 -4.40
C GLU A 88 -12.85 -8.87 -3.16
N LEU A 89 -13.20 -7.62 -2.86
CA LEU A 89 -13.95 -7.27 -1.64
C LEU A 89 -15.32 -7.95 -1.56
N GLU A 90 -15.92 -8.30 -2.70
CA GLU A 90 -17.22 -9.00 -2.78
C GLU A 90 -17.14 -10.45 -2.32
N LEU A 91 -15.95 -11.07 -2.40
CA LEU A 91 -15.75 -12.46 -2.01
C LEU A 91 -15.24 -12.54 -0.57
N GLU A 92 -16.09 -12.99 0.34
CA GLU A 92 -15.80 -13.01 1.78
C GLU A 92 -14.50 -13.75 2.13
N GLY A 93 -14.27 -14.94 1.58
CA GLY A 93 -13.04 -15.69 1.83
C GLY A 93 -11.77 -14.94 1.41
N ILE A 94 -11.81 -14.28 0.25
CA ILE A 94 -10.69 -13.48 -0.26
C ILE A 94 -10.47 -12.23 0.60
N ARG A 95 -11.55 -11.56 1.01
CA ARG A 95 -11.52 -10.39 1.89
C ARG A 95 -10.89 -10.73 3.23
N VAL A 96 -11.30 -11.84 3.86
CA VAL A 96 -10.74 -12.31 5.14
C VAL A 96 -9.26 -12.66 5.00
N ALA A 97 -8.88 -13.43 3.98
CA ALA A 97 -7.48 -13.79 3.75
C ALA A 97 -6.60 -12.55 3.50
N THR A 98 -7.11 -11.57 2.74
CA THR A 98 -6.37 -10.32 2.48
C THR A 98 -6.25 -9.47 3.74
N ALA A 99 -7.31 -9.37 4.55
CA ALA A 99 -7.26 -8.67 5.83
C ALA A 99 -6.24 -9.30 6.79
N GLN A 100 -6.17 -10.63 6.85
CA GLN A 100 -5.16 -11.34 7.63
C GLN A 100 -3.73 -11.05 7.12
N ARG A 101 -3.53 -11.00 5.79
CA ARG A 101 -2.24 -10.64 5.20
C ARG A 101 -1.83 -9.20 5.55
N LEU A 102 -2.75 -8.25 5.46
CA LEU A 102 -2.52 -6.86 5.86
C LEU A 102 -2.22 -6.74 7.35
N LEU A 103 -2.96 -7.44 8.20
CA LEU A 103 -2.69 -7.49 9.65
C LEU A 103 -1.28 -8.01 9.92
N ARG A 104 -0.85 -9.05 9.21
CA ARG A 104 0.51 -9.58 9.36
C ARG A 104 1.57 -8.57 8.91
N MET A 105 1.34 -7.88 7.79
CA MET A 105 2.24 -6.81 7.32
C MET A 105 2.33 -5.69 8.36
N LEU A 106 1.20 -5.24 8.91
CA LEU A 106 1.15 -4.23 9.95
C LEU A 106 1.93 -4.66 11.19
N GLN A 107 1.77 -5.91 11.65
CA GLN A 107 2.55 -6.44 12.78
C GLN A 107 4.06 -6.39 12.51
N ILE A 108 4.50 -6.71 11.29
CA ILE A 108 5.93 -6.62 10.90
C ILE A 108 6.38 -5.16 10.92
N CYS A 109 5.63 -4.24 10.29
CA CYS A 109 5.99 -2.83 10.23
C CYS A 109 5.99 -2.14 11.59
N ALA A 110 5.12 -2.57 12.51
CA ALA A 110 5.07 -2.11 13.89
C ALA A 110 6.23 -2.67 14.76
N GLY A 111 6.95 -3.69 14.27
CA GLY A 111 8.04 -4.35 15.00
C GLY A 111 7.56 -5.42 16.00
N HIS A 112 6.34 -5.94 15.84
CA HIS A 112 5.79 -6.98 16.70
C HIS A 112 6.25 -8.40 16.33
N ILE A 113 6.96 -8.56 15.22
CA ILE A 113 7.48 -9.85 14.74
C ILE A 113 9.00 -9.91 14.96
N PRO A 114 9.49 -10.71 15.91
CA PRO A 114 10.94 -10.84 16.13
C PRO A 114 11.66 -11.37 14.89
N GLY A 115 12.82 -10.80 14.58
CA GLY A 115 13.68 -11.23 13.46
C GLY A 115 13.20 -10.82 12.06
N VAL A 116 12.05 -10.14 11.95
CA VAL A 116 11.50 -9.68 10.65
C VAL A 116 11.18 -8.20 10.74
N SER A 117 11.64 -7.43 9.75
CA SER A 117 11.36 -6.00 9.65
C SER A 117 10.70 -5.65 8.32
N ALA A 118 10.18 -4.43 8.20
CA ALA A 118 9.56 -3.93 6.96
C ALA A 118 10.50 -4.03 5.75
N LEU A 119 11.81 -3.90 5.93
CA LEU A 119 12.81 -4.02 4.86
C LEU A 119 12.82 -5.40 4.20
N SER A 120 12.36 -6.44 4.89
CA SER A 120 12.25 -7.79 4.33
C SER A 120 11.30 -7.87 3.13
N PHE A 121 10.32 -6.96 3.02
CA PHE A 121 9.36 -6.96 1.92
C PHE A 121 10.02 -6.67 0.57
N GLY A 122 11.05 -5.82 0.52
CA GLY A 122 11.79 -5.55 -0.72
C GLY A 122 12.50 -6.79 -1.28
N SER A 123 13.05 -7.64 -0.40
CA SER A 123 13.70 -8.89 -0.80
C SER A 123 12.71 -9.98 -1.20
N LEU A 124 11.58 -10.08 -0.49
CA LEU A 124 10.57 -11.12 -0.75
C LEU A 124 9.78 -10.86 -2.04
N MET A 125 9.63 -9.59 -2.43
CA MET A 125 8.86 -9.17 -3.61
C MET A 125 9.66 -9.20 -4.91
N ARG A 126 11.01 -9.20 -4.85
CA ARG A 126 11.87 -9.28 -6.03
C ARG A 126 11.99 -10.71 -6.56
N ASN A 127 11.89 -11.71 -5.68
CA ASN A 127 12.06 -13.12 -6.05
C ASN A 127 10.84 -13.73 -6.75
N SER A 128 9.70 -13.02 -6.83
CA SER A 128 8.50 -13.51 -7.55
C SER A 128 8.51 -13.14 -9.05
N GLU A 129 9.59 -12.53 -9.56
CA GLU A 129 9.78 -12.25 -10.99
C GLU A 129 10.68 -13.27 -11.70
N ASP A 130 11.26 -14.22 -10.94
CA ASP A 130 12.21 -15.23 -11.44
C ASP A 130 11.57 -16.64 -11.62
N GLU A 131 10.23 -16.76 -11.65
CA GLU A 131 9.49 -17.99 -12.01
C GLU A 131 8.51 -17.80 -13.17
#